data_AF-A0AAE2A7Y3-F1
#
_entry.id   AF-A0AAE2A7Y3-F1
#
_cell.length_a   1.000
_cell.length_b   1.000
_cell.length_c   1.000
_cell.angle_alpha   90.00
_cell.angle_beta   90.00
_cell.angle_gamma   90.00
#
_symmetry.space_group_name_H-M   'P 1'
#
loop_
_entity.id
_entity.type
_entity.pdbx_description
1 polymer ?
#
loop_
_entity_poly.entity_id
_entity_poly.type
_entity_poly.pdbx_seq_one_letter_code
_entity_poly.pdbx_strand_id
1 'polypeptide(L)'
;MAYHRFRQMMSWSSWSGIKSSTGIRLAAVAGLVAGFLQAAPLLKGAEVAVGPLSWLLVSAGFYLLAVLWFECRCPVLLKRTLAGRQEYLGIEGRRWLLALVEDELRRWWGIKPYDLKAGRAQANADTHQVALGIVQYGNVPAYGGFYDYAAARIEHALEEYAQLTSTMIWRDEGRPRVLRRFSPGYRLCPSNAPLRSLDLSVMDEGEVKAAKIGKEGDLVIRWFDTPLTFITELPTHRNLTVSSYTEGLVYLFRNDSSALTFTRIVAQWQNTKRPLSRLVLLGLFAASGACFLWFVLQQLKILAPNLL
;
A
#
# COMPACT_ATOMS: atom_id res chain seq x y z
N MET A 1 -9.81 13.63 17.16
CA MET A 1 -10.25 13.96 15.78
C MET A 1 -9.17 14.66 14.93
N ALA A 2 -8.39 15.61 15.46
CA ALA A 2 -7.37 16.34 14.69
C ALA A 2 -6.29 15.44 14.04
N TYR A 3 -5.82 14.42 14.77
CA TYR A 3 -4.81 13.47 14.27
C TYR A 3 -5.26 12.68 13.03
N HIS A 4 -6.51 12.20 13.00
CA HIS A 4 -7.05 11.48 11.85
C HIS A 4 -7.16 12.38 10.62
N ARG A 5 -7.63 13.61 10.79
CA ARG A 5 -7.70 14.61 9.71
C ARG A 5 -6.32 14.95 9.17
N PHE A 6 -5.34 15.17 10.05
CA PHE A 6 -3.95 15.41 9.65
C PHE A 6 -3.36 14.23 8.87
N ARG A 7 -3.59 13.01 9.34
CA ARG A 7 -3.13 11.79 8.65
C ARG A 7 -3.78 11.62 7.27
N GLN A 8 -5.06 11.96 7.14
CA GLN A 8 -5.79 11.95 5.86
C GLN A 8 -5.26 13.04 4.90
N MET A 9 -5.03 14.26 5.38
CA MET A 9 -4.42 15.34 4.58
C MET A 9 -3.03 14.98 4.08
N MET A 10 -2.23 14.30 4.91
CA MET A 10 -0.87 13.87 4.57
C MET A 10 -0.81 12.60 3.72
N SER A 11 -1.94 12.04 3.30
CA SER A 11 -1.99 10.80 2.51
C SER A 11 -1.61 11.03 1.05
N TRP A 12 -0.97 10.05 0.41
CA TRP A 12 -0.67 10.11 -1.04
C TRP A 12 -1.92 10.33 -1.90
N SER A 13 -3.07 9.78 -1.49
CA SER A 13 -4.36 10.03 -2.15
C SER A 13 -4.78 11.50 -2.10
N SER A 14 -4.60 12.17 -0.96
CA SER A 14 -4.88 13.61 -0.82
C SER A 14 -4.02 14.44 -1.78
N TRP A 15 -2.72 14.14 -1.84
CA TRP A 15 -1.78 14.83 -2.74
C TRP A 15 -2.09 14.61 -4.22
N SER A 16 -2.60 13.43 -4.59
CA SER A 16 -3.06 13.20 -5.97
C SER A 16 -4.24 14.08 -6.36
N GLY A 17 -5.15 14.35 -5.40
CA GLY A 17 -6.25 15.30 -5.57
C GLY A 17 -5.74 16.73 -5.77
N ILE A 18 -4.76 17.16 -4.95
CA ILE A 18 -4.12 18.48 -5.05
C ILE A 18 -3.43 18.67 -6.42
N LYS A 19 -2.70 17.65 -6.90
CA LYS A 19 -2.15 17.62 -8.27
C LYS A 19 -3.24 17.80 -9.34
N SER A 20 -4.42 17.23 -9.12
CA SER A 20 -5.54 17.29 -10.08
C SER A 20 -6.38 18.57 -9.99
N SER A 21 -6.24 19.35 -8.91
CA SER A 21 -7.04 20.54 -8.70
C SER A 21 -6.81 21.60 -9.79
N THR A 22 -7.90 22.10 -10.34
CA THR A 22 -7.92 23.07 -11.46
C THR A 22 -7.22 24.37 -11.10
N GLY A 23 -7.37 24.87 -9.87
CA GLY A 23 -6.74 26.12 -9.43
C GLY A 23 -5.21 26.09 -9.45
N ILE A 24 -4.59 25.00 -8.98
CA ILE A 24 -3.13 24.89 -8.93
C ILE A 24 -2.57 24.61 -10.33
N ARG A 25 -3.29 23.85 -11.16
CA ARG A 25 -2.93 23.68 -12.58
C ARG A 25 -2.96 25.01 -13.34
N LEU A 26 -3.99 25.83 -13.13
CA LEU A 26 -4.10 27.16 -13.73
C LEU A 26 -2.94 28.06 -13.30
N ALA A 27 -2.59 28.07 -12.01
CA ALA A 27 -1.44 28.82 -11.51
C ALA A 27 -0.11 28.36 -12.14
N ALA A 28 0.08 27.05 -12.31
CA ALA A 28 1.26 26.50 -12.96
C ALA A 28 1.33 26.85 -14.46
N VAL A 29 0.20 26.76 -15.18
CA VAL A 29 0.11 27.15 -16.60
C VAL A 29 0.34 28.66 -16.74
N ALA A 30 -0.26 29.49 -15.88
CA ALA A 30 -0.04 30.92 -15.86
C ALA A 30 1.43 31.28 -15.56
N GLY A 31 2.08 30.57 -14.63
CA GLY A 31 3.51 30.74 -14.35
C GLY A 31 4.42 30.34 -15.50
N LEU A 32 4.08 29.29 -16.26
CA LEU A 32 4.80 28.93 -17.48
C LEU A 32 4.64 30.00 -18.56
N VAL A 33 3.43 30.52 -18.78
CA VAL A 33 3.16 31.62 -19.72
C VAL A 33 3.90 32.89 -19.31
N ALA A 34 3.93 33.21 -18.01
CA ALA A 34 4.73 34.32 -17.49
C ALA A 34 6.24 34.14 -17.71
N GLY A 35 6.75 32.90 -17.63
CA GLY A 35 8.14 32.60 -17.97
C GLY A 35 8.48 32.90 -19.43
N PHE A 36 7.58 32.57 -20.37
CA PHE A 36 7.75 32.96 -21.77
C PHE A 36 7.74 34.48 -21.96
N LEU A 37 6.84 35.20 -21.28
CA LEU A 37 6.77 36.66 -21.32
C LEU A 37 8.02 37.32 -20.72
N GLN A 38 8.62 36.73 -19.68
CA GLN A 38 9.86 37.23 -19.09
C GLN A 38 11.09 36.95 -19.96
N ALA A 39 11.10 35.82 -20.67
CA ALA A 39 12.16 35.43 -21.60
C ALA A 39 12.14 36.20 -22.93
N ALA A 40 11.05 36.91 -23.25
CA ALA A 40 10.90 37.75 -24.44
C ALA A 40 11.08 39.24 -24.10
N PRO A 41 12.30 39.78 -24.09
CA PRO A 41 12.55 41.18 -23.71
C PRO A 41 11.88 42.20 -24.64
N LEU A 42 11.62 41.84 -25.90
CA LEU A 42 10.97 42.70 -26.91
C LEU A 42 9.47 42.97 -26.64
N LEU A 43 8.82 42.19 -25.77
CA LEU A 43 7.43 42.40 -25.34
C LEU A 43 7.34 43.17 -24.00
N LYS A 44 8.47 43.58 -23.42
CA LYS A 44 8.52 44.27 -22.12
C LYS A 44 8.12 45.74 -22.26
N GLY A 45 6.82 46.01 -22.11
CA GLY A 45 6.30 47.38 -22.02
C GLY A 45 6.36 48.00 -20.61
N ALA A 46 6.66 47.25 -19.55
CA ALA A 46 6.63 47.80 -18.19
C ALA A 46 7.58 47.06 -17.22
N GLU A 47 8.63 47.75 -16.78
CA GLU A 47 9.56 47.27 -15.73
C GLU A 47 8.85 46.92 -14.42
N VAL A 48 7.69 47.55 -14.15
CA VAL A 48 6.86 47.35 -12.95
C VAL A 48 6.26 45.94 -12.85
N ALA A 49 6.05 45.25 -13.98
CA ALA A 49 5.45 43.91 -14.00
C ALA A 49 6.46 42.77 -13.78
N VAL A 50 7.78 43.04 -13.81
CA VAL A 50 8.83 42.01 -13.76
C VAL A 50 8.92 41.35 -12.38
N GLY A 51 8.77 42.13 -11.31
CA GLY A 51 8.81 41.64 -9.94
C GLY A 51 7.71 40.61 -9.63
N PRO A 52 6.42 40.93 -9.84
CA PRO A 52 5.34 39.96 -9.61
C PRO A 52 5.45 38.71 -10.49
N LEU A 53 5.72 38.87 -11.78
CA LEU A 53 5.77 37.73 -12.71
C LEU A 53 6.88 36.72 -12.36
N SER A 54 7.97 37.14 -11.71
CA SER A 54 9.05 36.23 -11.31
C SER A 54 8.63 35.31 -10.15
N TRP A 55 7.83 35.83 -9.21
CA TRP A 55 7.25 35.04 -8.14
C TRP A 55 6.22 34.02 -8.64
N LEU A 56 5.47 34.37 -9.70
CA LEU A 56 4.59 33.43 -10.38
C LEU A 56 5.40 32.28 -11.04
N LEU A 57 6.53 32.59 -11.66
CA LEU A 57 7.43 31.61 -12.27
C LEU A 57 8.05 30.68 -11.22
N VAL A 58 8.57 31.24 -10.12
CA VAL A 58 9.11 30.47 -8.99
C VAL A 58 8.04 29.55 -8.38
N SER A 59 6.81 30.05 -8.22
CA SER A 59 5.67 29.24 -7.75
C SER A 59 5.40 28.05 -8.68
N ALA A 60 5.40 28.26 -9.99
CA ALA A 60 5.23 27.20 -10.97
C ALA A 60 6.39 26.19 -10.97
N GLY A 61 7.63 26.66 -10.77
CA GLY A 61 8.81 25.80 -10.63
C GLY A 61 8.70 24.84 -9.45
N PHE A 62 8.35 25.35 -8.26
CA PHE A 62 8.13 24.50 -7.09
C PHE A 62 6.96 23.53 -7.28
N TYR A 63 5.89 23.94 -7.97
CA TYR A 63 4.78 23.03 -8.29
C TYR A 63 5.22 21.90 -9.23
N LEU A 64 5.96 22.20 -10.29
CA LEU A 64 6.46 21.18 -11.22
C LEU A 64 7.39 20.19 -10.51
N LEU A 65 8.29 20.69 -9.65
CA LEU A 65 9.12 19.83 -8.80
C LEU A 65 8.27 18.97 -7.87
N ALA A 66 7.21 19.51 -7.26
CA ALA A 66 6.30 18.74 -6.42
C ALA A 66 5.60 17.61 -7.21
N VAL A 67 5.16 17.90 -8.44
CA VAL A 67 4.52 16.92 -9.32
C VAL A 67 5.50 15.84 -9.75
N LEU A 68 6.71 16.20 -10.18
CA LEU A 68 7.76 15.22 -10.53
C LEU A 68 8.15 14.36 -9.32
N TRP A 69 8.27 14.98 -8.14
CA TRP A 69 8.56 14.28 -6.91
C TRP A 69 7.46 13.29 -6.54
N PHE A 70 6.19 13.67 -6.70
CA PHE A 70 5.05 12.76 -6.55
C PHE A 70 5.16 11.59 -7.53
N GLU A 71 5.39 11.86 -8.81
CA GLU A 71 5.44 10.83 -9.86
C GLU A 71 6.54 9.80 -9.64
N CYS A 72 7.70 10.23 -9.12
CA CYS A 72 8.86 9.38 -8.83
C CYS A 72 8.78 8.66 -7.48
N ARG A 73 8.15 9.27 -6.46
CA ARG A 73 8.14 8.73 -5.09
C ARG A 73 6.84 8.07 -4.68
N CYS A 74 5.73 8.31 -5.37
CA CYS A 74 4.46 7.62 -5.11
C CYS A 74 4.62 6.11 -5.39
N PRO A 75 4.19 5.22 -4.47
CA PRO A 75 4.21 3.79 -4.69
C PRO A 75 3.44 3.39 -5.96
N VAL A 76 4.01 2.49 -6.77
CA VAL A 76 3.51 2.17 -8.12
C VAL A 76 2.07 1.65 -8.11
N LEU A 77 1.76 0.74 -7.20
CA LEU A 77 0.43 0.14 -7.08
C LEU A 77 -0.62 1.22 -6.73
N LEU A 78 -0.34 2.07 -5.74
CA LEU A 78 -1.19 3.22 -5.38
C LEU A 78 -1.33 4.21 -6.54
N LYS A 79 -0.24 4.58 -7.20
CA LYS A 79 -0.24 5.47 -8.35
C LYS A 79 -1.17 4.97 -9.46
N ARG A 80 -1.15 3.67 -9.76
CA ARG A 80 -2.05 3.07 -10.76
C ARG A 80 -3.51 3.13 -10.31
N THR A 81 -3.80 2.82 -9.05
CA THR A 81 -5.18 2.92 -8.54
C THR A 81 -5.73 4.34 -8.51
N LEU A 82 -4.87 5.34 -8.32
CA LEU A 82 -5.24 6.76 -8.35
C LEU A 82 -5.42 7.30 -9.77
N ALA A 83 -4.82 6.68 -10.78
CA ALA A 83 -4.98 7.07 -12.18
C ALA A 83 -6.39 6.75 -12.73
N GLY A 84 -7.21 5.97 -12.00
CA GLY A 84 -8.66 5.86 -12.21
C GLY A 84 -9.11 5.22 -13.51
N ARG A 85 -8.20 4.64 -14.31
CA ARG A 85 -8.57 4.01 -15.57
C ARG A 85 -9.19 2.63 -15.33
N GLN A 86 -10.50 2.54 -15.53
CA GLN A 86 -11.23 1.27 -15.64
C GLN A 86 -10.99 0.66 -17.02
N GLU A 87 -9.73 0.33 -17.31
CA GLU A 87 -9.36 -0.32 -18.57
C GLU A 87 -9.49 -1.84 -18.43
N TYR A 88 -9.85 -2.49 -19.54
CA TYR A 88 -9.68 -3.93 -19.71
C TYR A 88 -8.22 -4.30 -19.43
N LEU A 89 -7.98 -5.18 -18.46
CA LEU A 89 -6.64 -5.57 -18.03
C LEU A 89 -6.09 -6.74 -18.85
N GLY A 90 -6.98 -7.62 -19.31
CA GLY A 90 -6.59 -8.90 -19.90
C GLY A 90 -5.82 -9.80 -18.92
N ILE A 91 -5.27 -10.90 -19.43
CA ILE A 91 -4.53 -11.87 -18.60
C ILE A 91 -3.23 -11.27 -18.05
N GLU A 92 -2.48 -10.56 -18.90
CA GLU A 92 -1.19 -9.98 -18.53
C GLU A 92 -1.33 -8.84 -17.51
N GLY A 93 -2.32 -7.97 -17.68
CA GLY A 93 -2.58 -6.89 -16.72
C GLY A 93 -2.96 -7.42 -15.33
N ARG A 94 -3.74 -8.52 -15.27
CA ARG A 94 -4.07 -9.19 -14.01
C ARG A 94 -2.87 -9.84 -13.35
N ARG A 95 -2.01 -10.53 -14.12
CA ARG A 95 -0.75 -11.11 -13.61
C ARG A 95 0.19 -10.04 -13.07
N TRP A 96 0.29 -8.92 -13.78
CA TRP A 96 1.11 -7.79 -13.33
C TRP A 96 0.58 -7.17 -12.03
N LEU A 97 -0.75 -7.04 -11.90
CA LEU A 97 -1.37 -6.58 -10.66
C LEU A 97 -1.16 -7.56 -9.49
N LEU A 98 -1.25 -8.86 -9.75
CA LEU A 98 -0.93 -9.90 -8.77
C LEU A 98 0.52 -9.76 -8.29
N ALA A 99 1.48 -9.63 -9.21
CA ALA A 99 2.90 -9.46 -8.88
C ALA A 99 3.15 -8.22 -8.00
N LEU A 100 2.46 -7.11 -8.26
CA LEU A 100 2.56 -5.92 -7.41
C LEU A 100 1.96 -6.12 -6.01
N VAL A 101 0.88 -6.89 -5.90
CA VAL A 101 0.30 -7.23 -4.59
C VAL A 101 1.22 -8.18 -3.83
N GLU A 102 1.81 -9.16 -4.51
CA GLU A 102 2.83 -10.04 -3.94
C GLU A 102 4.06 -9.23 -3.47
N ASP A 103 4.53 -8.26 -4.24
CA ASP A 103 5.62 -7.36 -3.82
C ASP A 103 5.27 -6.52 -2.58
N GLU A 104 4.00 -6.23 -2.37
CA GLU A 104 3.52 -5.56 -1.18
C GLU A 104 3.46 -6.50 0.03
N LEU A 105 2.98 -7.73 -0.18
CA LEU A 105 2.96 -8.79 0.83
C LEU A 105 4.38 -9.23 1.23
N ARG A 106 5.33 -9.26 0.29
CA ARG A 106 6.76 -9.51 0.53
C ARG A 106 7.33 -8.64 1.65
N ARG A 107 6.81 -7.43 1.84
CA ARG A 107 7.28 -6.50 2.90
C ARG A 107 6.74 -6.83 4.29
N TRP A 108 5.67 -7.60 4.35
CA TRP A 108 5.03 -8.05 5.59
C TRP A 108 5.49 -9.44 6.01
N TRP A 109 6.10 -10.19 5.09
CA TRP A 109 6.80 -11.43 5.38
C TRP A 109 8.07 -11.13 6.18
N GLY A 110 8.40 -11.99 7.13
CA GLY A 110 9.63 -11.89 7.88
C GLY A 110 10.12 -13.22 8.43
N ILE A 111 11.24 -13.14 9.11
CA ILE A 111 11.90 -14.26 9.78
C ILE A 111 11.85 -13.98 11.29
N LYS A 112 11.43 -14.98 12.05
CA LYS A 112 11.37 -14.92 13.51
C LYS A 112 12.22 -16.05 14.10
N PRO A 113 13.36 -15.75 14.74
CA PRO A 113 14.13 -16.77 15.43
C PRO A 113 13.32 -17.33 16.60
N TYR A 114 13.49 -18.62 16.86
CA TYR A 114 12.86 -19.31 17.98
C TYR A 114 13.62 -19.03 19.27
N ASP A 115 12.93 -18.58 20.31
CA ASP A 115 13.54 -18.34 21.61
C ASP A 115 13.59 -19.64 22.42
N LEU A 116 14.79 -20.22 22.54
CA LEU A 116 15.02 -21.45 23.30
C LEU A 116 14.68 -21.30 24.79
N LYS A 117 14.88 -20.11 25.38
CA LYS A 117 14.63 -19.87 26.80
C LYS A 117 13.14 -19.84 27.09
N ALA A 118 12.38 -19.09 26.29
CA ALA A 118 10.92 -19.07 26.38
C ALA A 118 10.30 -20.43 26.01
N GLY A 119 10.89 -21.13 25.04
CA GLY A 119 10.43 -22.43 24.57
C GLY A 119 10.57 -23.54 25.61
N ARG A 120 11.59 -23.48 26.46
CA ARG A 120 11.77 -24.41 27.59
C ARG A 120 10.67 -24.31 28.64
N ALA A 121 10.03 -23.15 28.76
CA ALA A 121 8.95 -22.89 29.72
C ALA A 121 7.55 -23.21 29.18
N GLN A 122 7.39 -23.42 27.87
CA GLN A 122 6.10 -23.67 27.22
C GLN A 122 5.93 -25.14 26.80
N ALA A 123 4.71 -25.66 26.92
CA ALA A 123 4.37 -27.09 26.90
C ALA A 123 4.48 -27.83 25.53
N ASN A 124 4.96 -27.19 24.45
CA ASN A 124 5.15 -27.88 23.17
C ASN A 124 6.53 -28.53 23.11
N ALA A 125 6.65 -29.67 23.79
CA ALA A 125 7.89 -30.45 23.89
C ALA A 125 8.49 -30.77 22.51
N ASP A 126 7.65 -31.11 21.54
CA ASP A 126 8.08 -31.52 20.20
C ASP A 126 8.76 -30.39 19.42
N THR A 127 8.16 -29.19 19.41
CA THR A 127 8.74 -28.03 18.71
C THR A 127 10.05 -27.59 19.36
N HIS A 128 10.14 -27.68 20.69
CA HIS A 128 11.37 -27.39 21.40
C HIS A 128 12.48 -28.40 21.12
N GLN A 129 12.15 -29.70 21.00
CA GLN A 129 13.10 -30.74 20.60
C GLN A 129 13.66 -30.50 19.19
N VAL A 130 12.81 -30.15 18.22
CA VAL A 130 13.25 -29.79 16.87
C VAL A 130 14.19 -28.58 16.89
N ALA A 131 13.87 -27.56 17.71
CA ALA A 131 14.74 -26.40 17.88
C ALA A 131 16.10 -26.77 18.46
N LEU A 132 16.15 -27.64 19.47
CA LEU A 132 17.40 -28.14 20.04
C LEU A 132 18.20 -28.94 19.01
N GLY A 133 17.55 -29.77 18.20
CA GLY A 133 18.18 -30.50 17.10
C GLY A 133 18.87 -29.55 16.12
N ILE A 134 18.17 -28.52 15.64
CA ILE A 134 18.75 -27.51 14.71
C ILE A 134 19.98 -26.81 15.32
N VAL A 135 19.93 -26.49 16.62
CA VAL A 135 21.06 -25.86 17.32
C VAL A 135 22.25 -26.80 17.44
N GLN A 136 22.02 -28.10 17.66
CA GLN A 136 23.10 -29.11 17.69
C GLN A 136 23.82 -29.23 16.35
N TYR A 137 23.13 -28.97 15.23
CA TYR A 137 23.72 -28.85 13.90
C TYR A 137 24.45 -27.51 13.65
N GLY A 138 24.58 -26.66 14.66
CA GLY A 138 25.33 -25.40 14.58
C GLY A 138 24.56 -24.25 13.90
N ASN A 139 23.23 -24.30 13.90
CA ASN A 139 22.39 -23.33 13.19
C ASN A 139 21.32 -22.70 14.10
N VAL A 140 20.65 -21.66 13.62
CA VAL A 140 19.59 -20.96 14.36
C VAL A 140 18.22 -21.45 13.90
N PRO A 141 17.38 -21.97 14.81
CA PRO A 141 16.00 -22.33 14.49
C PRO A 141 15.17 -21.06 14.28
N ALA A 142 14.44 -20.99 13.18
CA ALA A 142 13.60 -19.84 12.85
C ALA A 142 12.33 -20.24 12.11
N TYR A 143 11.31 -19.39 12.20
CA TYR A 143 10.11 -19.42 11.38
C TYR A 143 10.24 -18.39 10.27
N GLY A 144 9.75 -18.71 9.08
CA GLY A 144 9.58 -17.75 7.98
C GLY A 144 8.10 -17.68 7.58
N GLY A 145 7.52 -16.49 7.52
CA GLY A 145 6.09 -16.33 7.22
C GLY A 145 5.55 -14.94 7.54
N PHE A 146 4.23 -14.83 7.64
CA PHE A 146 3.55 -13.61 8.06
C PHE A 146 3.37 -13.59 9.58
N TYR A 147 3.63 -12.42 10.17
CA TYR A 147 3.33 -12.16 11.58
C TYR A 147 1.82 -12.02 11.83
N ASP A 148 1.41 -12.21 13.08
CA ASP A 148 0.16 -11.77 13.73
C ASP A 148 -0.55 -10.62 13.02
N TYR A 149 0.13 -9.48 13.08
CA TYR A 149 -0.36 -8.21 12.54
C TYR A 149 -0.53 -8.24 11.02
N ALA A 150 0.39 -8.88 10.30
CA ALA A 150 0.32 -9.00 8.85
C ALA A 150 -0.85 -9.90 8.44
N ALA A 151 -1.05 -11.03 9.12
CA ALA A 151 -2.17 -11.94 8.91
C ALA A 151 -3.51 -11.22 9.16
N ALA A 152 -3.66 -10.54 10.29
CA ALA A 152 -4.87 -9.76 10.58
C ALA A 152 -5.15 -8.68 9.52
N ARG A 153 -4.10 -8.03 9.02
CA ARG A 153 -4.22 -7.02 7.95
C ARG A 153 -4.68 -7.64 6.62
N ILE A 154 -4.17 -8.81 6.27
CA ILE A 154 -4.60 -9.57 5.10
C ILE A 154 -6.06 -9.99 5.26
N GLU A 155 -6.44 -10.48 6.43
CA GLU A 155 -7.82 -10.86 6.72
C GLU A 155 -8.80 -9.69 6.60
N HIS A 156 -8.45 -8.51 7.13
CA HIS A 156 -9.26 -7.31 6.94
C HIS A 156 -9.42 -6.91 5.46
N ALA A 157 -8.37 -7.07 4.64
CA ALA A 157 -8.48 -6.81 3.22
C ALA A 157 -9.36 -7.83 2.49
N LEU A 158 -9.34 -9.10 2.91
CA LEU A 158 -10.23 -10.12 2.37
C LEU A 158 -11.69 -9.86 2.78
N GLU A 159 -11.92 -9.36 4.00
CA GLU A 159 -13.26 -8.97 4.44
C GLU A 159 -13.79 -7.78 3.64
N GLU A 160 -12.99 -6.72 3.47
CA GLU A 160 -13.35 -5.56 2.65
C GLU A 160 -13.61 -5.98 1.20
N TYR A 161 -12.81 -6.90 0.67
CA TYR A 161 -13.02 -7.49 -0.65
C TYR A 161 -14.35 -8.25 -0.74
N ALA A 162 -14.66 -9.10 0.23
CA ALA A 162 -15.90 -9.86 0.30
C ALA A 162 -17.12 -8.91 0.31
N GLN A 163 -17.04 -7.83 1.09
CA GLN A 163 -18.09 -6.82 1.15
C GLN A 163 -18.28 -6.08 -0.17
N LEU A 164 -17.19 -5.66 -0.84
CA LEU A 164 -17.25 -4.89 -2.08
C LEU A 164 -17.66 -5.74 -3.30
N THR A 165 -17.26 -7.01 -3.33
CA THR A 165 -17.55 -7.92 -4.45
C THR A 165 -18.75 -8.82 -4.22
N SER A 166 -19.35 -8.79 -3.01
CA SER A 166 -20.37 -9.75 -2.56
C SER A 166 -19.92 -11.21 -2.63
N THR A 167 -18.61 -11.48 -2.64
CA THR A 167 -18.05 -12.82 -2.66
C THR A 167 -18.15 -13.44 -1.27
N MET A 168 -18.64 -14.67 -1.15
CA MET A 168 -18.64 -15.40 0.12
C MET A 168 -17.25 -15.99 0.38
N ILE A 169 -16.75 -15.75 1.60
CA ILE A 169 -15.50 -16.32 2.10
C ILE A 169 -15.82 -17.15 3.34
N TRP A 170 -15.31 -18.38 3.36
CA TRP A 170 -15.40 -19.32 4.47
C TRP A 170 -14.03 -19.49 5.11
N ARG A 171 -13.96 -19.54 6.44
CA ARG A 171 -12.75 -19.94 7.17
C ARG A 171 -12.82 -21.42 7.48
N ASP A 172 -11.73 -22.12 7.20
CA ASP A 172 -11.53 -23.49 7.66
C ASP A 172 -10.56 -23.50 8.85
N GLU A 173 -11.05 -23.97 10.00
CA GLU A 173 -10.29 -24.04 11.26
C GLU A 173 -9.47 -25.33 11.41
N GLY A 174 -9.43 -26.21 10.40
CA GLY A 174 -8.58 -27.39 10.39
C GLY A 174 -9.37 -28.70 10.43
N ARG A 175 -8.89 -29.70 11.18
CA ARG A 175 -9.52 -31.03 11.25
C ARG A 175 -10.27 -31.22 12.59
N PRO A 176 -11.54 -31.68 12.57
CA PRO A 176 -12.38 -31.96 11.39
C PRO A 176 -12.72 -30.68 10.63
N ARG A 177 -12.88 -30.77 9.29
CA ARG A 177 -13.18 -29.63 8.41
C ARG A 177 -14.51 -28.99 8.83
N VAL A 178 -14.43 -27.91 9.59
CA VAL A 178 -15.57 -27.10 10.00
C VAL A 178 -15.43 -25.74 9.32
N LEU A 179 -16.23 -25.54 8.28
CA LEU A 179 -16.32 -24.24 7.62
C LEU A 179 -17.17 -23.30 8.46
N ARG A 180 -16.61 -22.14 8.77
CA ARG A 180 -17.31 -21.03 9.42
C ARG A 180 -17.32 -19.83 8.50
N ARG A 181 -18.34 -18.99 8.65
CA ARG A 181 -18.37 -17.72 7.92
C ARG A 181 -17.14 -16.91 8.31
N PHE A 182 -16.43 -16.39 7.32
CA PHE A 182 -15.22 -15.63 7.55
C PHE A 182 -15.50 -14.33 8.33
N SER A 183 -14.66 -14.07 9.33
CA SER A 183 -14.59 -12.82 10.07
C SER A 183 -13.13 -12.59 10.49
N PRO A 184 -12.58 -11.36 10.43
CA PRO A 184 -11.20 -11.12 10.85
C PRO A 184 -10.99 -11.53 12.31
N GLY A 185 -9.93 -12.30 12.54
CA GLY A 185 -9.55 -12.74 13.88
C GLY A 185 -8.36 -11.93 14.39
N TYR A 186 -8.37 -11.64 15.69
CA TYR A 186 -7.16 -11.20 16.38
C TYR A 186 -6.65 -12.34 17.26
N ARG A 187 -5.37 -12.70 17.12
CA ARG A 187 -4.70 -13.70 17.95
C ARG A 187 -3.73 -13.01 18.89
N LEU A 188 -3.76 -13.40 20.17
CA LEU A 188 -2.70 -13.05 21.11
C LEU A 188 -1.53 -14.01 20.85
N CYS A 189 -0.44 -13.50 20.28
CA CYS A 189 0.72 -14.33 19.97
C CYS A 189 1.67 -14.44 21.18
N PRO A 190 1.89 -15.65 21.73
CA PRO A 190 3.00 -15.90 22.65
C PRO A 190 4.35 -15.64 21.96
N SER A 191 5.42 -15.45 22.76
CA SER A 191 6.76 -15.12 22.26
C SER A 191 7.25 -16.10 21.19
N ASN A 192 6.92 -17.40 21.29
CA ASN A 192 7.29 -18.44 20.33
C ASN A 192 6.18 -18.89 19.38
N ALA A 193 5.13 -18.07 19.21
CA ALA A 193 4.11 -18.35 18.20
C ALA A 193 4.77 -18.49 16.80
N PRO A 194 4.42 -19.55 16.04
CA PRO A 194 4.89 -19.73 14.68
C PRO A 194 4.36 -18.61 13.78
N LEU A 195 5.12 -18.28 12.73
CA LEU A 195 4.60 -17.43 11.66
C LEU A 195 3.62 -18.23 10.81
N ARG A 196 2.86 -17.55 9.96
CA ARG A 196 1.76 -18.20 9.21
C ARG A 196 1.91 -18.05 7.71
N SER A 197 1.45 -19.05 6.97
CA SER A 197 1.18 -18.96 5.53
C SER A 197 -0.33 -18.99 5.30
N LEU A 198 -0.75 -18.26 4.28
CA LEU A 198 -2.12 -18.19 3.81
C LEU A 198 -2.31 -19.20 2.67
N ASP A 199 -3.42 -19.93 2.72
CA ASP A 199 -3.95 -20.69 1.60
C ASP A 199 -5.38 -20.21 1.34
N LEU A 200 -5.63 -19.82 0.10
CA LEU A 200 -6.95 -19.42 -0.37
C LEU A 200 -7.38 -20.42 -1.45
N SER A 201 -8.38 -21.23 -1.17
CA SER A 201 -8.93 -22.19 -2.12
C SER A 201 -10.31 -21.76 -2.61
N VAL A 202 -10.78 -22.42 -3.66
CA VAL A 202 -12.15 -22.29 -4.17
C VAL A 202 -12.90 -23.56 -3.81
N MET A 203 -14.14 -23.44 -3.33
CA MET A 203 -14.98 -24.58 -3.02
C MET A 203 -15.38 -25.31 -4.31
N ASP A 204 -15.01 -26.58 -4.40
CA ASP A 204 -15.48 -27.49 -5.45
C ASP A 204 -16.81 -28.16 -5.04
N GLU A 205 -17.54 -28.73 -6.00
CA GLU A 205 -18.82 -29.43 -5.74
C GLU A 205 -18.71 -30.49 -4.62
N GLY A 206 -17.59 -31.21 -4.57
CA GLY A 206 -17.33 -32.23 -3.55
C GLY A 206 -17.21 -31.63 -2.15
N GLU A 207 -16.58 -30.45 -2.04
CA GLU A 207 -16.41 -29.76 -0.76
C GLU A 207 -17.74 -29.18 -0.26
N VAL A 208 -18.57 -28.66 -1.17
CA VAL A 208 -19.93 -28.17 -0.85
C VAL A 208 -20.79 -29.32 -0.31
N LYS A 209 -20.76 -30.49 -0.97
CA LYS A 209 -21.50 -31.69 -0.52
C LYS A 209 -21.04 -32.16 0.86
N ALA A 210 -19.73 -32.15 1.11
CA ALA A 210 -19.16 -32.56 2.38
C ALA A 210 -19.47 -31.58 3.52
N ALA A 211 -19.32 -30.28 3.27
CA ALA A 211 -19.55 -29.23 4.27
C ALA A 211 -21.03 -28.94 4.52
N LYS A 212 -21.92 -29.27 3.57
CA LYS A 212 -23.36 -28.94 3.57
C LYS A 212 -23.66 -27.44 3.71
N ILE A 213 -22.68 -26.60 3.41
CA ILE A 213 -22.70 -25.14 3.54
C ILE A 213 -21.92 -24.56 2.35
N GLY A 214 -22.29 -23.35 1.91
CA GLY A 214 -21.64 -22.65 0.81
C GLY A 214 -22.14 -23.08 -0.57
N LYS A 215 -21.51 -22.52 -1.59
CA LYS A 215 -21.75 -22.85 -3.01
C LYS A 215 -20.43 -23.07 -3.72
N GLU A 216 -20.49 -23.76 -4.85
CA GLU A 216 -19.33 -23.90 -5.73
C GLU A 216 -18.85 -22.51 -6.18
N GLY A 217 -17.53 -22.30 -6.14
CA GLY A 217 -16.94 -21.00 -6.44
C GLY A 217 -16.75 -20.08 -5.23
N ASP A 218 -17.32 -20.39 -4.07
CA ASP A 218 -17.03 -19.66 -2.83
C ASP A 218 -15.54 -19.82 -2.45
N LEU A 219 -14.98 -18.80 -1.79
CA LEU A 219 -13.57 -18.85 -1.37
C LEU A 219 -13.45 -19.47 0.02
N VAL A 220 -12.40 -20.26 0.24
CA VAL A 220 -12.04 -20.83 1.54
C VAL A 220 -10.67 -20.33 1.95
N ILE A 221 -10.59 -19.66 3.10
CA ILE A 221 -9.35 -19.24 3.71
C ILE A 221 -8.88 -20.26 4.75
N ARG A 222 -7.60 -20.62 4.64
CA ARG A 222 -6.85 -21.44 5.58
C ARG A 222 -5.57 -20.72 5.94
N TRP A 223 -5.20 -20.84 7.20
CA TRP A 223 -3.92 -20.36 7.68
C TRP A 223 -3.16 -21.53 8.29
N PHE A 224 -1.93 -21.74 7.83
CA PHE A 224 -1.06 -22.78 8.32
C PHE A 224 0.05 -22.16 9.17
N ASP A 225 0.32 -22.78 10.31
CA ASP A 225 1.47 -22.44 11.12
C ASP A 225 2.73 -22.99 10.44
N THR A 226 3.69 -22.11 10.13
CA THR A 226 4.88 -22.48 9.38
C THR A 226 5.81 -23.31 10.26
N PRO A 227 6.40 -24.41 9.73
CA PRO A 227 7.29 -25.25 10.51
C PRO A 227 8.56 -24.50 10.89
N LEU A 228 9.20 -25.00 11.94
CA LEU A 228 10.51 -24.53 12.38
C LEU A 228 11.58 -25.07 11.41
N THR A 229 12.46 -24.21 10.90
CA THR A 229 13.52 -24.61 9.96
C THR A 229 14.85 -23.95 10.32
N PHE A 230 15.90 -24.31 9.58
CA PHE A 230 17.20 -23.68 9.64
C PHE A 230 17.12 -22.25 9.07
N ILE A 231 17.63 -21.24 9.79
CA ILE A 231 17.60 -19.85 9.29
C ILE A 231 18.33 -19.69 7.95
N THR A 232 19.34 -20.52 7.69
CA THR A 232 20.11 -20.52 6.44
C THR A 232 19.32 -21.05 5.24
N GLU A 233 18.28 -21.84 5.47
CA GLU A 233 17.38 -22.35 4.44
C GLU A 233 16.22 -21.39 4.16
N LEU A 234 15.95 -20.45 5.07
CA LEU A 234 14.90 -19.47 4.88
C LEU A 234 15.27 -18.48 3.77
N PRO A 235 14.30 -18.12 2.90
CA PRO A 235 14.55 -17.18 1.84
C PRO A 235 14.87 -15.79 2.40
N THR A 236 15.77 -15.08 1.73
CA THR A 236 15.93 -13.64 1.98
C THR A 236 14.84 -12.86 1.25
N HIS A 237 14.58 -11.61 1.65
CA HIS A 237 13.61 -10.74 0.95
C HIS A 237 13.82 -10.66 -0.57
N ARG A 238 15.06 -10.84 -1.06
CA ARG A 238 15.36 -10.80 -2.51
C ARG A 238 14.95 -12.08 -3.24
N ASN A 239 15.03 -13.22 -2.56
CA ASN A 239 14.79 -14.55 -3.16
C ASN A 239 13.42 -15.14 -2.75
N LEU A 240 12.62 -14.38 -1.99
CA LEU A 240 11.31 -14.82 -1.52
C LEU A 240 10.29 -14.92 -2.67
N THR A 241 9.81 -16.12 -2.91
CA THR A 241 8.59 -16.40 -3.70
C THR A 241 7.37 -16.26 -2.80
N VAL A 242 6.68 -15.13 -2.85
CA VAL A 242 5.55 -14.85 -1.94
C VAL A 242 4.39 -15.82 -2.15
N SER A 243 4.19 -16.26 -3.39
CA SER A 243 3.16 -17.24 -3.76
C SER A 243 3.21 -18.54 -2.96
N SER A 244 4.39 -18.97 -2.48
CA SER A 244 4.52 -20.17 -1.62
C SER A 244 4.00 -19.95 -0.19
N TYR A 245 3.85 -18.70 0.24
CA TYR A 245 3.32 -18.32 1.55
C TYR A 245 1.91 -17.75 1.47
N THR A 246 1.41 -17.46 0.26
CA THR A 246 0.07 -16.95 -0.01
C THR A 246 -0.54 -17.69 -1.18
N GLU A 247 -0.70 -19.00 -1.00
CA GLU A 247 -1.21 -19.88 -2.04
C GLU A 247 -2.64 -19.47 -2.40
N GLY A 248 -2.95 -19.55 -3.69
CA GLY A 248 -4.30 -19.31 -4.19
C GLY A 248 -4.78 -17.86 -4.20
N LEU A 249 -3.93 -16.87 -3.86
CA LEU A 249 -4.24 -15.45 -4.10
C LEU A 249 -4.65 -15.15 -5.55
N VAL A 250 -4.15 -15.94 -6.50
CA VAL A 250 -4.51 -15.87 -7.92
C VAL A 250 -6.03 -15.92 -8.16
N TYR A 251 -6.80 -16.57 -7.28
CA TYR A 251 -8.25 -16.66 -7.40
C TYR A 251 -8.94 -15.29 -7.28
N LEU A 252 -8.38 -14.35 -6.52
CA LEU A 252 -8.86 -12.97 -6.44
C LEU A 252 -8.65 -12.19 -7.75
N PHE A 253 -7.73 -12.66 -8.59
CA PHE A 253 -7.35 -12.06 -9.87
C PHE A 253 -7.90 -12.82 -11.08
N ARG A 254 -8.92 -13.68 -10.89
CA ARG A 254 -9.58 -14.39 -12.00
C ARG A 254 -10.35 -13.48 -12.94
N ASN A 255 -10.87 -12.35 -12.45
CA ASN A 255 -11.64 -11.36 -13.21
C ASN A 255 -11.03 -9.97 -13.08
N ASP A 256 -11.26 -9.11 -14.07
CA ASP A 256 -10.68 -7.75 -14.08
C ASP A 256 -11.25 -6.90 -12.94
N SER A 257 -12.57 -6.97 -12.72
CA SER A 257 -13.25 -6.25 -11.64
C SER A 257 -12.76 -6.68 -10.25
N SER A 258 -12.58 -7.98 -10.04
CA SER A 258 -12.10 -8.53 -8.77
C SER A 258 -10.63 -8.16 -8.52
N ALA A 259 -9.78 -8.27 -9.55
CA ALA A 259 -8.39 -7.87 -9.50
C ALA A 259 -8.25 -6.38 -9.14
N LEU A 260 -9.00 -5.50 -9.82
CA LEU A 260 -9.02 -4.06 -9.53
C LEU A 260 -9.51 -3.76 -8.11
N THR A 261 -10.51 -4.48 -7.63
CA THR A 261 -11.06 -4.28 -6.29
C THR A 261 -10.02 -4.64 -5.22
N PHE A 262 -9.44 -5.84 -5.31
CA PHE A 262 -8.45 -6.29 -4.33
C PHE A 262 -7.18 -5.45 -4.35
N THR A 263 -6.68 -5.12 -5.55
CA THR A 263 -5.50 -4.25 -5.69
C THR A 263 -5.74 -2.87 -5.11
N ARG A 264 -6.95 -2.31 -5.24
CA ARG A 264 -7.33 -1.03 -4.62
C ARG A 264 -7.30 -1.10 -3.09
N ILE A 265 -7.77 -2.18 -2.49
CA ILE A 265 -7.71 -2.38 -1.03
C ILE A 265 -6.25 -2.43 -0.56
N VAL A 266 -5.42 -3.25 -1.21
CA VAL A 266 -3.99 -3.36 -0.89
C VAL A 266 -3.25 -2.04 -1.15
N ALA A 267 -3.64 -1.27 -2.17
CA ALA A 267 -3.07 0.04 -2.47
C ALA A 267 -3.23 1.03 -1.33
N GLN A 268 -4.35 1.00 -0.63
CA GLN A 268 -4.57 1.88 0.51
C GLN A 268 -3.55 1.65 1.63
N TRP A 269 -2.95 0.46 1.73
CA TRP A 269 -1.86 0.21 2.67
C TRP A 269 -0.60 1.03 2.38
N GLN A 270 -0.41 1.41 1.12
CA GLN A 270 0.71 2.23 0.69
C GLN A 270 0.50 3.73 0.99
N ASN A 271 -0.72 4.13 1.36
CA ASN A 271 -1.11 5.54 1.45
C ASN A 271 -0.33 6.33 2.52
N THR A 272 0.21 5.63 3.53
CA THR A 272 1.08 6.22 4.57
C THR A 272 2.56 5.89 4.41
N LYS A 273 2.98 5.24 3.32
CA LYS A 273 4.39 4.90 3.12
C LYS A 273 5.25 6.14 2.82
N ARG A 274 6.57 6.00 3.02
CA ARG A 274 7.58 7.03 2.72
C ARG A 274 7.26 8.39 3.37
N PRO A 275 7.18 8.47 4.72
CA PRO A 275 6.78 9.70 5.42
C PRO A 275 7.70 10.90 5.09
N LEU A 276 9.01 10.68 5.00
CA LEU A 276 9.97 11.73 4.64
C LEU A 276 9.71 12.30 3.24
N SER A 277 9.44 11.44 2.26
CA SER A 277 9.13 11.90 0.89
C SER A 277 7.85 12.72 0.85
N ARG A 278 6.88 12.42 1.72
CA ARG A 278 5.64 13.20 1.86
C ARG A 278 5.88 14.56 2.53
N LEU A 279 6.80 14.64 3.48
CA LEU A 279 7.20 15.91 4.09
C LEU A 279 7.88 16.84 3.08
N VAL A 280 8.79 16.31 2.24
CA VAL A 280 9.41 17.08 1.15
C VAL A 280 8.34 17.61 0.19
N LEU A 281 7.38 16.75 -0.18
CA LEU A 281 6.29 17.12 -1.06
C LEU A 281 5.38 18.21 -0.44
N LEU A 282 5.09 18.13 0.86
CA LEU A 282 4.39 19.19 1.59
C LEU A 282 5.19 20.50 1.56
N GLY A 283 6.49 20.45 1.78
CA GLY A 283 7.37 21.62 1.69
C GLY A 283 7.32 22.27 0.31
N LEU A 284 7.37 21.48 -0.76
CA LEU A 284 7.31 21.98 -2.14
C LEU A 284 5.95 22.63 -2.46
N PHE A 285 4.84 22.01 -2.05
CA PHE A 285 3.51 22.62 -2.23
C PHE A 285 3.32 23.88 -1.39
N ALA A 286 3.81 23.89 -0.15
CA ALA A 286 3.74 25.06 0.72
C ALA A 286 4.58 26.22 0.16
N ALA A 287 5.79 25.96 -0.33
CA ALA A 287 6.64 26.95 -0.99
C ALA A 287 5.97 27.51 -2.25
N SER A 288 5.41 26.64 -3.10
CA SER A 288 4.66 27.05 -4.29
C SER A 288 3.49 27.97 -3.94
N GLY A 289 2.68 27.59 -2.93
CA GLY A 289 1.56 28.38 -2.46
C GLY A 289 1.98 29.73 -1.84
N ALA A 290 3.06 29.76 -1.06
CA ALA A 290 3.60 30.99 -0.49
C ALA A 290 4.09 31.96 -1.57
N CYS A 291 4.81 31.47 -2.58
CA CYS A 291 5.23 32.29 -3.73
C CYS A 291 4.02 32.82 -4.52
N PHE A 292 2.97 32.01 -4.68
CA PHE A 292 1.74 32.44 -5.35
C PHE A 292 0.99 33.51 -4.56
N LEU A 293 0.83 33.34 -3.25
CA LEU A 293 0.22 34.35 -2.37
C LEU A 293 1.00 35.66 -2.40
N TRP A 294 2.33 35.58 -2.38
CA TRP A 294 3.18 36.75 -2.51
C TRP A 294 2.99 37.46 -3.85
N PHE A 295 2.88 36.71 -4.96
CA PHE A 295 2.51 37.26 -6.26
C PHE A 295 1.17 38.02 -6.21
N VAL A 296 0.13 37.41 -5.62
CA VAL A 296 -1.20 38.04 -5.50
C VAL A 296 -1.13 39.33 -4.68
N LEU A 297 -0.39 39.35 -3.57
CA LEU A 297 -0.17 40.56 -2.77
C LEU A 297 0.54 41.65 -3.56
N GLN A 298 1.55 41.30 -4.37
CA GLN A 298 2.24 42.27 -5.22
C GLN A 298 1.32 42.82 -6.32
N GLN A 299 0.47 41.98 -6.92
CA GLN A 299 -0.54 42.43 -7.90
C GLN A 299 -1.58 43.36 -7.26
N LEU A 300 -2.06 43.05 -6.05
CA LEU A 300 -2.99 43.91 -5.31
C LEU A 300 -2.39 45.27 -4.99
N LYS A 301 -1.12 45.33 -4.58
CA LYS A 301 -0.41 46.60 -4.35
C LYS A 301 -0.30 47.47 -5.59
N ILE A 302 -0.14 46.86 -6.77
CA ILE A 302 -0.07 47.58 -8.05
C ILE A 302 -1.46 48.08 -8.47
N LEU A 303 -2.51 47.26 -8.30
CA LEU A 303 -3.89 47.58 -8.72
C LEU A 303 -4.62 48.55 -7.78
N ALA A 304 -4.28 48.55 -6.50
CA ALA A 304 -4.97 49.35 -5.48
C ALA A 304 -3.99 49.94 -4.46
N PRO A 305 -3.13 50.88 -4.86
CA PRO A 305 -2.10 51.46 -4.00
C PRO A 305 -2.66 52.23 -2.78
N ASN A 306 -3.95 52.56 -2.78
CA ASN A 306 -4.60 53.35 -1.72
C ASN A 306 -5.43 52.50 -0.74
N LEU A 307 -5.47 51.16 -0.89
CA LEU A 307 -6.24 50.25 -0.03
C LEU A 307 -5.37 49.42 0.94
N LEU A 308 -4.04 49.52 0.85
CA LEU A 308 -3.04 48.81 1.65
C LEU A 308 -1.91 49.77 2.04
#